data_AF-A0A410S477-F1
#
_entry.id   AF-A0A410S477-F1
#
_cell.length_a   1.000
_cell.length_b   1.000
_cell.length_c   1.000
_cell.angle_alpha   90.00
_cell.angle_beta   90.00
_cell.angle_gamma   90.00
#
_symmetry.space_group_name_H-M   'P 1'
#
loop_
_entity.id
_entity.type
_entity.pdbx_description
1 polymer ?
#
loop_
_entity_poly.entity_id
_entity_poly.type
_entity_poly.pdbx_seq_one_letter_code
_entity_poly.pdbx_strand_id
1 'polypeptide(L)'
;MIDLRGKVPLSVSLAVGACFPEVAGDCFRVEQVTRGETVLWRSDAAPTRRELRRTEREGTPDAKELLVVFQLTGDAGPDVERFEAEHPGRFRAVLVLEPDGGPHDGAVGSDGDAVAFAVRARELIRQARVRWRTATTHLIPYAPAGCCLFLGQRLNAMGLVVAYERTAKGGYVPFLMMETG
;
A
#
# COMPACT_ATOMS: atom_id res chain seq x y z
N MET A 1 -17.82 3.95 13.63
CA MET A 1 -17.70 4.29 12.20
C MET A 1 -17.17 5.71 12.10
N ILE A 2 -16.09 5.90 11.35
CA ILE A 2 -15.35 7.15 11.19
C ILE A 2 -15.55 7.66 9.76
N ASP A 3 -15.96 8.91 9.60
CA ASP A 3 -16.03 9.56 8.29
C ASP A 3 -14.71 10.30 8.03
N LEU A 4 -13.94 9.84 7.04
CA LEU A 4 -12.77 10.55 6.56
C LEU A 4 -13.12 11.28 5.25
N ARG A 5 -13.07 12.61 5.28
CA ARG A 5 -13.34 13.45 4.12
C ARG A 5 -12.13 14.33 3.79
N GLY A 6 -11.96 14.59 2.51
CA GLY A 6 -10.87 15.43 2.00
C GLY A 6 -9.77 14.65 1.28
N LYS A 7 -9.04 15.38 0.44
CA LYS A 7 -7.89 14.86 -0.31
C LYS A 7 -6.64 15.05 0.52
N VAL A 8 -6.06 13.95 0.98
CA VAL A 8 -4.79 13.95 1.70
C VAL A 8 -3.75 13.12 0.92
N PRO A 9 -2.44 13.32 1.16
CA PRO A 9 -1.40 12.48 0.57
C PRO A 9 -1.65 10.98 0.83
N LEU A 10 -1.13 10.12 -0.04
CA LEU A 10 -1.37 8.67 0.06
C LEU A 10 -0.77 8.10 1.34
N SER A 11 0.42 8.58 1.70
CA SER A 11 1.08 8.23 2.95
C SER A 11 0.24 8.64 4.17
N VAL A 12 -0.41 9.81 4.15
CA VAL A 12 -1.30 10.25 5.24
C VAL A 12 -2.53 9.34 5.35
N SER A 13 -3.14 8.98 4.22
CA SER A 13 -4.29 8.06 4.20
C SER A 13 -3.92 6.72 4.84
N LEU A 14 -2.76 6.18 4.48
CA LEU A 14 -2.21 4.96 5.05
C LEU A 14 -2.00 5.08 6.57
N ALA A 15 -1.43 6.19 7.04
CA ALA A 15 -1.18 6.43 8.46
C ALA A 15 -2.45 6.60 9.27
N VAL A 16 -3.46 7.30 8.75
CA VAL A 16 -4.78 7.37 9.37
C VAL A 16 -5.35 5.96 9.54
N GLY A 17 -5.24 5.11 8.51
CA GLY A 17 -5.68 3.72 8.61
C GLY A 17 -4.96 2.95 9.72
N ALA A 18 -3.63 3.10 9.81
CA ALA A 18 -2.83 2.42 10.83
C ALA A 18 -3.16 2.86 12.26
N CYS A 19 -3.58 4.11 12.48
CA CYS A 19 -4.01 4.62 13.78
C CYS A 19 -5.38 4.10 14.23
N PHE A 20 -6.21 3.62 13.30
CA PHE A 20 -7.57 3.12 13.55
C PHE A 20 -7.74 1.72 12.94
N PRO A 21 -7.06 0.72 13.52
CA PRO A 21 -6.94 -0.58 12.89
C PRO A 21 -8.27 -1.35 12.90
N GLU A 22 -8.53 -2.10 11.83
CA GLU A 22 -9.76 -2.91 11.70
C GLU A 22 -9.89 -3.92 12.85
N VAL A 23 -8.76 -4.47 13.31
CA VAL A 23 -8.72 -5.43 14.43
C VAL A 23 -9.16 -4.85 15.77
N ALA A 24 -9.19 -3.52 15.92
CA ALA A 24 -9.76 -2.84 17.08
C ALA A 24 -11.28 -2.57 16.94
N GLY A 25 -11.88 -2.95 15.81
CA GLY A 25 -13.29 -2.71 15.51
C GLY A 25 -13.56 -1.37 14.81
N ASP A 26 -12.51 -0.65 14.38
CA ASP A 26 -12.66 0.60 13.66
C ASP A 26 -13.07 0.39 12.19
N CYS A 27 -14.12 1.09 11.77
CA CYS A 27 -14.61 1.09 10.39
C CYS A 27 -14.64 2.51 9.83
N PHE A 28 -14.22 2.68 8.58
CA PHE A 28 -14.24 3.96 7.87
C PHE A 28 -15.32 4.02 6.80
N ARG A 29 -15.80 5.23 6.58
CA ARG A 29 -16.39 5.68 5.32
C ARG A 29 -15.53 6.81 4.76
N VAL A 30 -15.13 6.72 3.50
CA VAL A 30 -14.21 7.67 2.86
C VAL A 30 -14.73 8.11 1.49
N GLU A 31 -14.59 9.40 1.20
CA GLU A 31 -14.86 9.92 -0.14
C GLU A 31 -13.78 9.47 -1.12
N GLN A 32 -14.17 8.76 -2.17
CA GLN A 32 -13.26 8.31 -3.21
C GLN A 32 -13.85 8.60 -4.59
N VAL A 33 -13.08 9.31 -5.42
CA VAL A 33 -13.44 9.50 -6.83
C VAL A 33 -13.25 8.16 -7.54
N THR A 34 -14.33 7.66 -8.13
CA THR A 34 -14.39 6.41 -8.87
C THR A 34 -15.13 6.67 -10.18
N ARG A 35 -14.45 6.48 -11.32
CA ARG A 35 -15.02 6.72 -12.67
C ARG A 35 -15.66 8.11 -12.84
N GLY A 36 -15.07 9.13 -12.22
CA GLY A 36 -15.52 10.53 -12.30
C GLY A 36 -16.58 10.93 -11.26
N GLU A 37 -17.10 9.99 -10.48
CA GLU A 37 -18.09 10.25 -9.44
C GLU A 37 -17.47 10.13 -8.05
N THR A 38 -17.92 10.96 -7.10
CA THR A 38 -17.50 10.83 -5.70
C THR A 38 -18.40 9.82 -5.01
N VAL A 39 -17.83 8.68 -4.63
CA VAL A 39 -18.53 7.59 -3.96
C VAL A 39 -18.00 7.46 -2.53
N LEU A 40 -18.88 7.13 -1.59
CA LEU A 40 -18.49 6.85 -0.21
C LEU A 40 -18.13 5.38 -0.05
N TRP A 41 -16.84 5.09 -0.09
CA TRP A 41 -16.30 3.75 0.11
C TRP A 41 -16.30 3.37 1.58
N ARG A 42 -16.63 2.12 1.89
CA ARG A 42 -16.64 1.58 3.25
C ARG A 42 -15.57 0.53 3.47
N SER A 43 -14.84 0.63 4.58
CA SER A 43 -13.77 -0.35 4.89
C SER A 43 -14.29 -1.70 5.40
N ASP A 44 -15.57 -1.76 5.77
CA ASP A 44 -16.31 -2.95 6.17
C ASP A 44 -17.16 -3.55 5.03
N ALA A 45 -16.98 -3.09 3.80
CA ALA A 45 -17.59 -3.69 2.62
C ALA A 45 -17.12 -5.14 2.45
N ALA A 46 -18.02 -6.00 1.96
CA ALA A 46 -17.64 -7.37 1.63
C ALA A 46 -16.58 -7.37 0.50
N PRO A 47 -15.45 -8.05 0.66
CA PRO A 47 -14.43 -8.09 -0.38
C PRO A 47 -14.98 -8.74 -1.65
N THR A 48 -14.60 -8.20 -2.81
CA THR A 48 -14.87 -8.87 -4.09
C THR A 48 -13.92 -10.07 -4.28
N ARG A 49 -14.05 -10.77 -5.40
CA ARG A 49 -13.14 -11.87 -5.80
C ARG A 49 -11.90 -11.40 -6.55
N ARG A 50 -11.62 -10.08 -6.56
CA ARG A 50 -10.45 -9.54 -7.23
C ARG A 50 -9.20 -9.90 -6.42
N GLU A 51 -8.13 -10.23 -7.14
CA GLU A 51 -6.88 -10.70 -6.55
C GLU A 51 -5.73 -9.75 -6.90
N LEU A 52 -4.66 -9.83 -6.11
CA LEU A 52 -3.38 -9.22 -6.44
C LEU A 52 -2.42 -10.28 -6.97
N ARG A 53 -1.72 -9.93 -8.05
CA ARG A 53 -0.49 -10.59 -8.47
C ARG A 53 0.68 -9.99 -7.67
N ARG A 54 1.62 -10.84 -7.27
CA ARG A 54 2.92 -10.42 -6.77
C ARG A 54 4.02 -10.71 -7.77
N THR A 55 4.93 -9.77 -7.92
CA THR A 55 6.25 -9.97 -8.52
C THR A 55 7.29 -9.70 -7.45
N GLU A 56 8.22 -10.63 -7.27
CA GLU A 56 9.22 -10.56 -6.22
C GLU A 56 10.61 -10.68 -6.85
N ARG A 57 11.51 -9.77 -6.48
CA ARG A 57 12.90 -9.73 -6.93
C ARG A 57 13.82 -9.77 -5.71
N GLU A 58 14.82 -10.63 -5.76
CA GLU A 58 15.87 -10.64 -4.75
C GLU A 58 16.77 -9.41 -4.92
N GLY A 59 17.11 -8.77 -3.81
CA GLY A 59 18.00 -7.63 -3.74
C GLY A 59 19.36 -8.01 -3.15
N THR A 60 19.86 -7.21 -2.21
CA THR A 60 21.18 -7.41 -1.60
C THR A 60 21.13 -8.42 -0.46
N PRO A 61 21.94 -9.49 -0.45
CA PRO A 61 21.84 -10.55 0.56
C PRO A 61 21.92 -10.09 2.02
N ASP A 62 22.80 -9.15 2.35
CA ASP A 62 22.99 -8.76 3.76
C ASP A 62 22.03 -7.67 4.24
N ALA A 63 21.26 -7.07 3.32
CA ALA A 63 20.23 -6.11 3.65
C ALA A 63 19.11 -6.72 4.51
N LYS A 64 18.39 -5.86 5.26
CA LYS A 64 17.33 -6.26 6.21
C LYS A 64 16.00 -5.57 5.98
N GLU A 65 15.89 -4.76 4.94
CA GLU A 65 14.71 -3.97 4.61
C GLU A 65 14.00 -4.57 3.39
N LEU A 66 12.66 -4.54 3.40
CA LEU A 66 11.83 -4.94 2.26
C LEU A 66 11.27 -3.70 1.59
N LEU A 67 11.45 -3.56 0.28
CA LEU A 67 10.72 -2.57 -0.52
C LEU A 67 9.42 -3.19 -1.02
N VAL A 68 8.30 -2.52 -0.80
CA VAL A 68 6.97 -2.90 -1.27
C VAL A 68 6.44 -1.77 -2.14
N VAL A 69 6.02 -2.12 -3.35
CA VAL A 69 5.33 -1.22 -4.27
C VAL A 69 3.89 -1.69 -4.37
N PHE A 70 2.95 -0.86 -3.91
CA PHE A 70 1.53 -1.15 -3.98
C PHE A 70 0.91 -0.34 -5.12
N GLN A 71 0.96 -0.92 -6.34
CA GLN A 71 0.58 -0.24 -7.57
C GLN A 71 -0.76 -0.76 -8.10
N LEU A 72 -1.80 0.07 -8.04
CA LEU A 72 -3.14 -0.29 -8.50
C LEU A 72 -3.56 0.50 -9.75
N THR A 73 -3.17 1.77 -9.85
CA THR A 73 -3.73 2.68 -10.87
C THR A 73 -2.79 2.97 -12.03
N GLY A 74 -1.50 2.64 -11.92
CA GLY A 74 -0.54 2.84 -13.00
C GLY A 74 0.74 2.04 -12.77
N ASP A 75 1.66 2.18 -13.71
CA ASP A 75 2.98 1.54 -13.66
C ASP A 75 3.99 2.45 -12.92
N ALA A 76 4.42 2.01 -11.75
CA ALA A 76 5.44 2.68 -10.95
C ALA A 76 6.87 2.25 -11.33
N GLY A 77 7.02 1.26 -12.23
CA GLY A 77 8.29 0.59 -12.56
C GLY A 77 9.46 1.55 -12.80
N PRO A 78 9.37 2.51 -13.73
CA PRO A 78 10.48 3.44 -14.01
C PRO A 78 10.87 4.32 -12.81
N ASP A 79 9.90 4.72 -11.99
CA ASP A 79 10.18 5.53 -10.78
C ASP A 79 10.78 4.66 -9.67
N VAL A 80 10.38 3.38 -9.58
CA VAL A 80 10.91 2.41 -8.62
C VAL A 80 12.34 1.99 -8.98
N GLU A 81 12.64 1.73 -10.26
CA GLU A 81 14.00 1.39 -10.72
C GLU A 81 14.98 2.53 -10.39
N ARG A 82 14.56 3.78 -10.63
CA ARG A 82 15.33 4.96 -10.24
C ARG A 82 15.52 5.04 -8.73
N PHE A 83 14.45 4.83 -7.97
CA PHE A 83 14.49 4.84 -6.52
C PHE A 83 15.45 3.77 -5.96
N GLU A 84 15.45 2.56 -6.51
CA GLU A 84 16.41 1.51 -6.14
C GLU A 84 17.86 1.92 -6.46
N ALA A 85 18.10 2.53 -7.63
CA ALA A 85 19.42 3.00 -8.04
C ALA A 85 19.96 4.12 -7.12
N GLU A 86 19.08 4.96 -6.57
CA GLU A 86 19.42 5.99 -5.59
C GLU A 86 19.69 5.42 -4.18
N HIS A 87 19.30 4.16 -3.92
CA HIS A 87 19.46 3.48 -2.62
C HIS A 87 20.18 2.13 -2.76
N PRO A 88 21.41 2.12 -3.30
CA PRO A 88 22.13 0.87 -3.58
C PRO A 88 22.38 0.07 -2.30
N GLY A 89 22.15 -1.24 -2.36
CA GLY A 89 22.43 -2.14 -1.24
C GLY A 89 21.38 -2.14 -0.12
N ARG A 90 20.35 -1.29 -0.20
CA ARG A 90 19.43 -1.06 0.93
C ARG A 90 18.42 -2.18 1.15
N PHE A 91 17.90 -2.77 0.08
CA PHE A 91 16.76 -3.70 0.16
C PHE A 91 17.20 -5.15 -0.02
N ARG A 92 16.70 -6.03 0.85
CA ARG A 92 16.89 -7.48 0.75
C ARG A 92 16.09 -8.07 -0.39
N ALA A 93 14.90 -7.51 -0.61
CA ALA A 93 14.00 -7.90 -1.68
C ALA A 93 13.09 -6.72 -2.03
N VAL A 94 12.55 -6.78 -3.25
CA VAL A 94 11.53 -5.88 -3.74
C VAL A 94 10.28 -6.68 -4.09
N LEU A 95 9.15 -6.30 -3.51
CA LEU A 95 7.85 -6.88 -3.73
C LEU A 95 6.96 -5.86 -4.44
N VAL A 96 6.55 -6.18 -5.67
CA VAL A 96 5.58 -5.39 -6.42
C VAL A 96 4.23 -6.09 -6.35
N LEU A 97 3.21 -5.36 -5.90
CA LEU A 97 1.84 -5.83 -5.75
C LEU A 97 0.95 -5.04 -6.70
N GLU A 98 0.20 -5.77 -7.52
CA GLU A 98 -0.66 -5.18 -8.55
C GLU A 98 -1.92 -6.00 -8.79
N PRO A 99 -3.01 -5.41 -9.31
CA PRO A 99 -4.23 -6.15 -9.65
C PRO A 99 -3.95 -7.29 -10.62
N ASP A 100 -4.67 -8.41 -10.46
CA ASP A 100 -4.71 -9.42 -11.51
C ASP A 100 -5.42 -8.83 -12.75
N GLY A 101 -4.69 -8.78 -13.86
CA GLY A 101 -5.01 -7.99 -15.05
C GLY A 101 -4.16 -6.73 -15.25
N GLY A 102 -3.31 -6.38 -14.28
CA GLY A 102 -2.39 -5.23 -14.33
C GLY A 102 -2.98 -3.92 -13.78
N PRO A 103 -2.13 -2.93 -13.49
CA PRO A 103 -2.58 -1.64 -12.96
C PRO A 103 -3.13 -0.73 -14.06
N HIS A 104 -4.23 -0.04 -13.77
CA HIS A 104 -4.83 0.99 -14.64
C HIS A 104 -5.85 1.84 -13.85
N ASP A 105 -6.24 3.01 -14.39
CA ASP A 105 -7.14 3.97 -13.72
C ASP A 105 -8.50 3.39 -13.27
N GLY A 106 -8.92 2.28 -13.86
CA GLY A 106 -10.17 1.57 -13.56
C GLY A 106 -10.00 0.26 -12.79
N ALA A 107 -8.79 -0.06 -12.33
CA ALA A 107 -8.49 -1.38 -11.75
C ALA A 107 -9.15 -1.61 -10.39
N VAL A 108 -9.48 -0.51 -9.69
CA VAL A 108 -10.27 -0.49 -8.46
C VAL A 108 -11.62 0.16 -8.75
N GLY A 109 -12.68 -0.64 -8.81
CA GLY A 109 -14.01 -0.17 -9.19
C GLY A 109 -14.97 0.07 -8.04
N SER A 110 -14.62 -0.38 -6.84
CA SER A 110 -15.50 -0.36 -5.66
C SER A 110 -14.70 -0.41 -4.36
N ASP A 111 -15.39 -0.15 -3.24
CA ASP A 111 -14.86 -0.38 -1.90
C ASP A 111 -14.57 -1.86 -1.64
N GLY A 112 -15.42 -2.76 -2.12
CA GLY A 112 -15.16 -4.20 -2.05
C GLY A 112 -13.86 -4.63 -2.75
N ASP A 113 -13.50 -4.01 -3.88
CA ASP A 113 -12.19 -4.24 -4.53
C ASP A 113 -11.04 -3.72 -3.67
N ALA A 114 -11.20 -2.52 -3.10
CA ALA A 114 -10.21 -1.92 -2.22
C ALA A 114 -9.97 -2.77 -0.96
N VAL A 115 -11.04 -3.32 -0.37
CA VAL A 115 -10.96 -4.25 0.76
C VAL A 115 -10.28 -5.55 0.34
N ALA A 116 -10.65 -6.15 -0.79
CA ALA A 116 -10.02 -7.36 -1.30
C ALA A 116 -8.50 -7.17 -1.50
N PHE A 117 -8.11 -6.07 -2.13
CA PHE A 117 -6.70 -5.73 -2.32
C PHE A 117 -5.97 -5.44 -1.01
N ALA A 118 -6.57 -4.72 -0.07
CA ALA A 118 -5.95 -4.46 1.23
C ALA A 118 -5.68 -5.75 2.02
N VAL A 119 -6.67 -6.66 2.07
CA VAL A 119 -6.53 -7.98 2.70
C VAL A 119 -5.41 -8.78 2.04
N ARG A 120 -5.41 -8.83 0.71
CA ARG A 120 -4.42 -9.60 -0.04
C ARG A 120 -3.02 -9.01 0.08
N ALA A 121 -2.89 -7.69 0.00
CA ALA A 121 -1.61 -7.00 0.12
C ALA A 121 -0.95 -7.26 1.47
N ARG A 122 -1.71 -7.14 2.57
CA ARG A 122 -1.22 -7.48 3.91
C ARG A 122 -0.62 -8.88 3.94
N GLU A 123 -1.35 -9.89 3.47
CA GLU A 123 -0.87 -11.27 3.53
C GLU A 123 0.39 -11.50 2.69
N LEU A 124 0.47 -10.87 1.52
CA LEU A 124 1.64 -10.98 0.65
C LEU A 124 2.87 -10.27 1.26
N ILE A 125 2.68 -9.08 1.87
CA ILE A 125 3.75 -8.37 2.59
C ILE A 125 4.24 -9.22 3.77
N ARG A 126 3.33 -9.77 4.58
CA ARG A 126 3.68 -10.65 5.71
C ARG A 126 4.52 -11.85 5.26
N GLN A 127 4.09 -12.51 4.19
CA GLN A 127 4.81 -13.67 3.63
C GLN A 127 6.21 -13.29 3.16
N ALA A 128 6.35 -12.16 2.45
CA ALA A 128 7.65 -11.67 1.99
C ALA A 128 8.57 -11.33 3.18
N ARG A 129 8.06 -10.65 4.21
CA ARG A 129 8.84 -10.33 5.42
C ARG A 129 9.37 -11.58 6.11
N VAL A 130 8.54 -12.61 6.27
CA VAL A 130 8.96 -13.89 6.87
C VAL A 130 10.00 -14.59 5.99
N ARG A 131 9.75 -14.68 4.68
CA ARG A 131 10.64 -15.33 3.71
C ARG A 131 12.03 -14.70 3.72
N TRP A 132 12.11 -13.39 3.68
CA TRP A 132 13.36 -12.63 3.58
C TRP A 132 13.94 -12.19 4.92
N ARG A 133 13.25 -12.49 6.03
CA ARG A 133 13.65 -12.13 7.40
C ARG A 133 13.88 -10.62 7.54
N THR A 134 12.98 -9.82 6.99
CA THR A 134 13.06 -8.35 7.05
C THR A 134 12.27 -7.79 8.21
N ALA A 135 12.81 -6.77 8.88
CA ALA A 135 12.17 -6.12 10.00
C ALA A 135 11.38 -4.87 9.57
N THR A 136 11.93 -4.12 8.62
CA THR A 136 11.38 -2.85 8.12
C THR A 136 10.76 -3.03 6.74
N THR A 137 9.59 -2.41 6.54
CA THR A 137 8.90 -2.36 5.26
C THR A 137 8.90 -0.93 4.72
N HIS A 138 9.51 -0.72 3.57
CA HIS A 138 9.43 0.53 2.81
C HIS A 138 8.27 0.41 1.84
N LEU A 139 7.22 1.23 2.00
CA LEU A 139 6.00 1.12 1.21
C LEU A 139 5.85 2.34 0.30
N ILE A 140 5.85 2.08 -1.01
CA ILE A 140 5.54 3.04 -2.05
C ILE A 140 4.08 2.82 -2.49
N PRO A 141 3.14 3.70 -2.10
CA PRO A 141 1.77 3.64 -2.59
C PRO A 141 1.65 4.27 -3.98
N TYR A 142 1.02 3.55 -4.90
CA TYR A 142 0.55 4.05 -6.19
C TYR A 142 -0.89 3.54 -6.38
N ALA A 143 -1.79 4.07 -5.58
CA ALA A 143 -3.15 3.57 -5.45
C ALA A 143 -4.12 4.71 -5.07
N PRO A 144 -5.44 4.51 -5.19
CA PRO A 144 -6.42 5.45 -4.64
C PRO A 144 -6.24 5.63 -3.13
N ALA A 145 -6.53 6.83 -2.62
CA ALA A 145 -6.40 7.16 -1.20
C ALA A 145 -7.20 6.19 -0.30
N GLY A 146 -8.42 5.80 -0.72
CA GLY A 146 -9.23 4.80 -0.02
C GLY A 146 -8.55 3.43 0.09
N CYS A 147 -7.81 2.99 -0.94
CA CYS A 147 -7.02 1.74 -0.87
C CYS A 147 -5.87 1.85 0.13
N CYS A 148 -5.18 3.00 0.16
CA CYS A 148 -4.11 3.26 1.12
C CYS A 148 -4.65 3.26 2.56
N LEU A 149 -5.79 3.91 2.79
CA LEU A 149 -6.48 3.88 4.08
C LEU A 149 -6.81 2.45 4.53
N PHE A 150 -7.42 1.65 3.65
CA PHE A 150 -7.85 0.29 3.99
C PHE A 150 -6.69 -0.67 4.18
N LEU A 151 -5.58 -0.48 3.45
CA LEU A 151 -4.34 -1.19 3.70
C LEU A 151 -3.77 -0.81 5.06
N GLY A 152 -3.75 0.48 5.38
CA GLY A 152 -3.28 1.02 6.66
C GLY A 152 -3.96 0.34 7.85
N GLN A 153 -5.28 0.19 7.81
CA GLN A 153 -6.07 -0.49 8.85
C GLN A 153 -5.63 -1.95 9.13
N ARG A 154 -4.90 -2.56 8.20
CA ARG A 154 -4.51 -3.97 8.20
C ARG A 154 -3.00 -4.18 8.37
N LEU A 155 -2.22 -3.12 8.54
CA LEU A 155 -0.77 -3.20 8.74
C LEU A 155 -0.35 -3.68 10.14
N ASN A 156 -1.29 -4.08 11.00
CA ASN A 156 -0.97 -4.59 12.33
C ASN A 156 0.01 -5.78 12.27
N ALA A 157 0.95 -5.81 13.22
CA ALA A 157 2.06 -6.74 13.34
C ALA A 157 3.06 -6.72 12.15
N MET A 158 3.24 -5.58 11.47
CA MET A 158 4.21 -5.43 10.36
C MET A 158 5.55 -4.80 10.78
N GLY A 159 5.77 -4.53 12.06
CA GLY A 159 6.97 -3.84 12.54
C GLY A 159 7.03 -2.39 12.05
N LEU A 160 8.23 -1.89 11.75
CA LEU A 160 8.41 -0.55 11.23
C LEU A 160 7.98 -0.47 9.76
N VAL A 161 7.08 0.45 9.45
CA VAL A 161 6.67 0.78 8.08
C VAL A 161 7.07 2.21 7.75
N VAL A 162 7.88 2.39 6.70
CA VAL A 162 8.27 3.68 6.15
C VAL A 162 7.44 3.94 4.90
N ALA A 163 6.53 4.91 4.95
CA ALA A 163 5.70 5.28 3.82
C ALA A 163 6.36 6.40 2.99
N TYR A 164 6.30 6.26 1.68
CA TYR A 164 6.91 7.18 0.73
C TYR A 164 5.87 7.98 -0.03
N GLU A 165 6.19 9.24 -0.32
CA GLU A 165 5.36 10.09 -1.17
C GLU A 165 6.12 10.48 -2.44
N ARG A 166 5.39 10.51 -3.57
CA ARG A 166 5.96 10.94 -4.85
C ARG A 166 6.17 12.45 -4.85
N THR A 167 7.33 12.91 -5.28
CA THR A 167 7.60 14.35 -5.34
C THR A 167 7.12 14.97 -6.66
N ALA A 168 6.90 16.29 -6.67
CA ALA A 168 6.57 17.04 -7.89
C ALA A 168 7.68 16.97 -8.96
N LYS A 169 8.93 16.69 -8.56
CA LYS A 169 10.08 16.55 -9.47
C LYS A 169 10.26 15.11 -9.97
N GLY A 170 9.38 14.19 -9.60
CA GLY A 170 9.54 12.75 -9.79
C GLY A 170 10.30 12.09 -8.62
N GLY A 171 10.29 10.77 -8.58
CA GLY A 171 10.89 9.99 -7.49
C GLY A 171 10.11 10.04 -6.17
N TYR A 172 10.64 9.36 -5.16
CA TYR A 172 9.97 9.12 -3.88
C TYR A 172 10.84 9.57 -2.70
N VAL A 173 10.22 10.21 -1.72
CA VAL A 173 10.88 10.58 -0.45
C VAL A 173 10.17 9.94 0.73
N PRO A 174 10.89 9.55 1.80
CA PRO A 174 10.24 9.14 3.04
C PRO A 174 9.34 10.28 3.54
N PHE A 175 8.08 9.97 3.81
CA PHE A 175 7.11 10.96 4.27
C PHE A 175 6.74 10.75 5.74
N LEU A 176 6.51 9.50 6.14
CA LEU A 176 6.24 9.15 7.54
C LEU A 176 6.70 7.74 7.89
N MET A 177 6.83 7.49 9.18
CA MET A 177 7.16 6.20 9.77
C MET A 177 6.09 5.79 10.77
N MET A 178 5.70 4.52 10.75
CA MET A 178 4.69 3.95 11.63
C MET A 178 5.22 2.69 12.28
N GLU A 179 5.16 2.64 13.60
CA GLU A 179 5.31 1.38 14.34
C GLU A 179 3.97 0.67 14.34
N THR A 180 3.94 -0.53 13.75
CA THR A 180 2.69 -1.26 13.53
C THR A 180 2.61 -2.57 14.32
N GLY A 181 3.53 -2.80 15.26
CA GLY A 181 3.62 -4.01 16.10
C GLY A 181 3.83 -3.68 17.56
#